data_AF-A0A914XSR9-F1
#
_entry.id   AF-A0A914XSR9-F1
#
_cell.length_a   1.000
_cell.length_b   1.000
_cell.length_c   1.000
_cell.angle_alpha   90.00
_cell.angle_beta   90.00
_cell.angle_gamma   90.00
#
_symmetry.space_group_name_H-M   'P 1'
#
loop_
_entity.id
_entity.type
_entity.pdbx_description
1 polymer ?
#
loop_
_entity_poly.entity_id
_entity_poly.type
_entity_poly.pdbx_seq_one_letter_code
_entity_poly.pdbx_strand_id
1 'polypeptide(L)'
;MSVICRNPNVIRTRTMYNTGGVDAAAYGGVNNYSQSRNNKKPRPQNCGSASLTFHENKLLFSILGNDCISLAAAVCQLYRADNGRWNKIVTGVVCLIKDYNRRVYVIRMFDLEGMQIPYEQVLYRFFRVNYDINIPTFMSFEGDVAVYGLNFTADYEAKNFHYHIQKRYEQETKSSNPFFSTFFLSQNIYYFILSKIFFF
;
A
#
# COMPACT_ATOMS: atom_id res chain seq x y z
N MET A 1 0.32 -19.18 23.16
CA MET A 1 1.72 -19.65 23.18
C MET A 1 1.94 -20.36 21.85
N SER A 2 2.80 -19.95 20.91
CA SER A 2 3.96 -19.07 20.95
C SER A 2 4.28 -18.55 19.54
N VAL A 3 4.55 -17.23 19.45
CA VAL A 3 5.60 -16.55 18.67
C VAL A 3 5.88 -17.01 17.23
N ILE A 4 5.52 -16.18 16.25
CA ILE A 4 6.48 -15.67 15.24
C ILE A 4 6.33 -14.14 15.14
N CYS A 5 6.57 -13.45 16.25
CA CYS A 5 7.17 -12.12 16.18
C CYS A 5 8.66 -12.35 15.92
N ARG A 6 9.08 -12.38 14.65
CA ARG A 6 10.51 -12.40 14.35
C ARG A 6 11.09 -11.04 14.72
N ASN A 7 11.95 -11.08 15.73
CA ASN A 7 12.85 -10.05 16.21
C ASN A 7 13.37 -9.13 15.07
N PRO A 8 13.19 -7.79 15.17
CA PRO A 8 13.56 -6.85 14.11
C PRO A 8 15.08 -6.62 13.91
N ASN A 9 15.96 -7.37 14.58
CA ASN A 9 17.41 -7.13 14.56
C ASN A 9 18.26 -8.08 13.68
N VAL A 10 17.71 -8.67 12.62
CA VAL A 10 18.50 -9.56 11.72
C VAL A 10 18.62 -8.97 10.33
N ILE A 11 19.67 -8.18 10.12
CA ILE A 11 20.13 -7.72 8.80
C ILE A 11 20.73 -8.93 8.07
N ARG A 12 20.11 -9.36 6.97
CA ARG A 12 20.74 -10.26 6.00
C ARG A 12 21.03 -9.50 4.72
N THR A 13 22.26 -8.98 4.62
CA THR A 13 22.88 -8.54 3.38
C THR A 13 23.06 -9.76 2.47
N ARG A 14 22.59 -9.70 1.21
CA ARG A 14 23.04 -10.65 0.19
C ARG A 14 23.42 -9.93 -1.09
N THR A 15 24.70 -10.15 -1.41
CA THR A 15 25.54 -9.68 -2.49
C THR A 15 25.00 -10.02 -3.87
N MET A 16 25.18 -9.10 -4.84
CA MET A 16 25.03 -9.38 -6.27
C MET A 16 26.21 -10.18 -6.79
N TYR A 17 25.97 -11.24 -7.54
CA TYR A 17 26.95 -11.83 -8.45
C TYR A 17 26.44 -11.72 -9.88
N ASN A 18 27.27 -11.06 -10.67
CA ASN A 18 27.22 -10.91 -12.11
C ASN A 18 28.11 -12.03 -12.69
N THR A 19 27.59 -12.85 -13.60
CA THR A 19 28.40 -13.80 -14.38
C THR A 19 27.89 -13.82 -15.82
N GLY A 20 28.78 -13.44 -16.74
CA GLY A 20 28.51 -13.34 -18.17
C GLY A 20 28.70 -14.62 -18.96
N GLY A 21 28.65 -14.47 -20.29
CA GLY A 21 28.84 -15.48 -21.34
C GLY A 21 27.50 -15.96 -21.93
N VAL A 22 27.27 -16.07 -23.24
CA VAL A 22 28.14 -16.19 -24.41
C VAL A 22 27.34 -15.89 -25.68
N ASP A 23 28.04 -15.52 -26.76
CA ASP A 23 27.51 -15.24 -28.10
C ASP A 23 26.90 -16.47 -28.80
N ALA A 24 25.83 -16.25 -29.57
CA ALA A 24 25.37 -17.18 -30.61
C ALA A 24 24.80 -16.40 -31.81
N ALA A 25 25.39 -16.66 -32.99
CA ALA A 25 25.15 -15.98 -34.24
C ALA A 25 23.89 -16.44 -34.99
N ALA A 26 23.42 -15.53 -35.86
CA ALA A 26 22.75 -15.75 -37.16
C ALA A 26 21.39 -16.47 -37.20
N TYR A 27 20.36 -15.79 -37.72
CA TYR A 27 19.67 -16.11 -38.98
C TYR A 27 18.74 -14.94 -39.36
N GLY A 28 18.77 -14.54 -40.63
CA GLY A 28 17.96 -13.46 -41.18
C GLY A 28 16.47 -13.81 -41.27
N GLY A 29 15.63 -12.77 -41.31
CA GLY A 29 14.20 -12.89 -41.54
C GLY A 29 13.51 -11.54 -41.50
N VAL A 30 13.33 -10.93 -42.67
CA VAL A 30 12.44 -9.79 -42.88
C VAL A 30 11.01 -10.29 -42.68
N ASN A 31 10.31 -9.78 -41.67
CA ASN A 31 8.86 -9.96 -41.55
C ASN A 31 8.20 -8.62 -41.24
N ASN A 32 7.66 -8.01 -42.28
CA ASN A 32 6.67 -6.95 -42.20
C ASN A 32 5.36 -7.56 -41.67
N TYR A 33 5.12 -7.40 -40.37
CA TYR A 33 3.77 -7.41 -39.83
C TYR A 33 3.52 -6.04 -39.21
N SER A 34 2.61 -5.30 -39.82
CA SER A 34 1.92 -4.16 -39.22
C SER A 34 1.09 -4.65 -38.03
N GLN A 35 1.76 -4.95 -36.91
CA GLN A 35 1.10 -5.11 -35.63
C GLN A 35 0.78 -3.72 -35.10
N SER A 36 -0.49 -3.32 -35.25
CA SER A 36 -1.12 -2.34 -34.38
C SER A 36 -0.94 -2.81 -32.94
N ARG A 37 0.14 -2.38 -32.28
CA ARG A 37 0.35 -2.59 -30.85
C ARG A 37 -0.70 -1.76 -30.13
N ASN A 38 -1.80 -2.40 -29.76
CA ASN A 38 -2.60 -1.97 -28.63
C ASN A 38 -1.67 -1.90 -27.42
N ASN A 39 -1.06 -0.74 -27.19
CA ASN A 39 -0.17 -0.40 -26.07
C ASN A 39 -0.97 -0.33 -24.75
N LYS A 40 -1.71 -1.39 -24.42
CA LYS A 40 -2.29 -1.55 -23.09
C LYS A 40 -1.12 -1.90 -22.16
N LYS A 41 -0.74 -0.94 -21.31
CA LYS A 41 0.30 -1.16 -20.28
C LYS A 41 -0.08 -2.42 -19.48
N PRO A 42 0.86 -3.36 -19.25
CA PRO A 42 0.58 -4.58 -18.50
C PRO A 42 0.11 -4.24 -17.09
N ARG A 43 -0.77 -5.08 -16.52
CA ARG A 43 -1.23 -4.92 -15.13
C ARG A 43 -0.01 -4.99 -14.19
N PRO A 44 0.07 -4.12 -13.16
CA PRO A 44 1.14 -4.22 -12.17
C PRO A 44 1.12 -5.59 -11.50
N GLN A 45 2.29 -6.10 -11.12
CA GLN A 45 2.39 -7.32 -10.33
C GLN A 45 2.05 -7.03 -8.86
N ASN A 46 1.60 -8.07 -8.15
CA ASN A 46 1.34 -7.98 -6.71
C ASN A 46 2.63 -7.71 -5.93
N CYS A 47 2.58 -6.68 -5.08
CA CYS A 47 3.61 -6.38 -4.09
C CYS A 47 3.25 -7.06 -2.76
N GLY A 48 4.16 -7.89 -2.25
CA GLY A 48 4.04 -8.59 -0.97
C GLY A 48 4.74 -7.85 0.17
N SER A 49 4.64 -8.39 1.38
CA SER A 49 5.40 -7.90 2.52
C SER A 49 6.71 -8.68 2.64
N ALA A 50 7.80 -7.97 2.93
CA ALA A 50 9.10 -8.56 3.19
C ALA A 50 9.20 -9.22 4.58
N SER A 51 8.28 -8.90 5.48
CA SER A 51 8.11 -9.60 6.77
C SER A 51 7.47 -10.99 6.61
N LEU A 52 6.87 -11.28 5.45
CA LEU A 52 6.24 -12.56 5.14
C LEU A 52 7.18 -13.48 4.35
N THR A 53 7.05 -14.79 4.59
CA THR A 53 7.66 -15.82 3.75
C THR A 53 7.07 -15.82 2.34
N PHE A 54 7.76 -16.47 1.41
CA PHE A 54 7.26 -16.67 0.05
C PHE A 54 5.89 -17.37 0.01
N HIS A 55 5.67 -18.36 0.88
CA HIS A 55 4.41 -19.10 0.95
C HIS A 55 3.27 -18.23 1.49
N GLU A 56 3.52 -17.44 2.52
CA GLU A 56 2.54 -16.50 3.08
C GLU A 56 2.17 -15.41 2.08
N ASN A 57 3.15 -14.87 1.34
CA ASN A 57 2.86 -13.92 0.26
C ASN A 57 2.03 -14.55 -0.86
N LYS A 58 2.33 -15.80 -1.24
CA LYS A 58 1.49 -16.54 -2.21
C LYS A 58 0.06 -16.74 -1.70
N LEU A 59 -0.10 -17.09 -0.43
CA LEU A 59 -1.42 -17.23 0.20
C LEU A 59 -2.18 -15.91 0.18
N LEU A 60 -1.54 -14.80 0.58
CA LEU A 60 -2.10 -13.45 0.50
C LEU A 60 -2.63 -13.13 -0.90
N PHE A 61 -1.84 -13.40 -1.94
CA PHE A 61 -2.26 -13.14 -3.33
C PHE A 61 -3.39 -14.06 -3.79
N SER A 62 -3.41 -15.31 -3.32
CA SER A 62 -4.51 -16.24 -3.55
C SER A 62 -5.82 -15.71 -2.95
N ILE A 63 -5.78 -15.19 -1.72
CA ILE A 63 -6.94 -14.60 -1.03
C ILE A 63 -7.43 -13.31 -1.71
N LEU A 64 -6.51 -12.50 -2.25
CA LEU A 64 -6.86 -11.27 -2.98
C LEU A 64 -7.67 -11.55 -4.26
N GLY A 65 -7.32 -12.61 -4.98
CA GLY A 65 -7.94 -12.96 -6.26
C GLY A 65 -7.41 -12.14 -7.46
N ASN A 66 -7.90 -12.47 -8.65
CA ASN A 66 -7.30 -12.03 -9.93
C ASN A 66 -7.57 -10.56 -10.30
N ASP A 67 -8.63 -9.96 -9.76
CA ASP A 67 -9.01 -8.56 -10.04
C ASP A 67 -8.54 -7.57 -8.97
N CYS A 68 -7.85 -8.08 -7.94
CA CYS A 68 -7.24 -7.27 -6.89
C CYS A 68 -5.72 -7.29 -7.04
N ILE A 69 -5.12 -6.11 -7.19
CA ILE A 69 -3.66 -5.98 -7.21
C ILE A 69 -3.19 -5.29 -5.93
N SER A 70 -2.37 -5.99 -5.14
CA SER A 70 -1.65 -5.40 -4.02
C SER A 70 -0.55 -4.46 -4.53
N LEU A 71 -0.68 -3.17 -4.28
CA LEU A 71 0.31 -2.15 -4.63
C LEU A 71 1.42 -2.05 -3.58
N ALA A 72 1.08 -2.27 -2.32
CA ALA A 72 1.99 -2.36 -1.19
C ALA A 72 1.37 -3.28 -0.13
N ALA A 73 2.21 -4.04 0.57
CA ALA A 73 1.79 -4.84 1.71
C ALA A 73 2.82 -4.75 2.85
N ALA A 74 2.35 -4.88 4.08
CA ALA A 74 3.20 -4.81 5.26
C ALA A 74 2.56 -5.53 6.45
N VAL A 75 3.38 -6.02 7.38
CA VAL A 75 2.87 -6.45 8.69
C VAL A 75 2.73 -5.20 9.57
N CYS A 76 1.56 -5.00 10.17
CA CYS A 76 1.33 -3.86 11.04
C CYS A 76 0.26 -4.13 12.10
N GLN A 77 0.19 -3.22 13.06
CA GLN A 77 -0.87 -3.16 14.06
C GLN A 77 -1.86 -2.08 13.65
N LEU A 78 -3.15 -2.42 13.66
CA LEU A 78 -4.24 -1.47 13.46
C LEU A 78 -4.69 -0.91 14.81
N TYR A 79 -4.78 0.41 14.89
CA TYR A 79 -5.29 1.16 16.02
C TYR A 79 -6.52 1.97 15.62
N ARG A 80 -7.41 2.21 16.59
CA ARG A 80 -8.52 3.16 16.51
C ARG A 80 -8.29 4.28 17.53
N ALA A 81 -8.50 5.52 17.13
CA ALA A 81 -8.53 6.63 18.06
C ALA A 81 -9.88 6.66 18.79
N ASP A 82 -9.85 6.75 20.12
CA ASP A 82 -11.03 6.93 20.97
C ASP A 82 -10.65 7.80 22.16
N ASN A 83 -11.42 8.88 22.39
CA ASN A 83 -11.20 9.85 23.47
C ASN A 83 -9.74 10.32 23.60
N GLY A 84 -9.10 10.65 22.47
CA GLY A 84 -7.70 11.12 22.42
C GLY A 84 -6.65 10.04 22.67
N ARG A 85 -7.02 8.75 22.69
CA ARG A 85 -6.10 7.62 22.90
C ARG A 85 -6.15 6.64 21.73
N TRP A 86 -5.02 6.01 21.45
CA TRP A 86 -4.91 4.94 20.45
C TRP A 86 -5.16 3.58 21.11
N ASN A 87 -6.22 2.90 20.68
CA ASN A 87 -6.54 1.55 21.12
C ASN A 87 -6.22 0.54 20.02
N LYS A 88 -5.37 -0.45 20.33
CA LYS A 88 -5.03 -1.52 19.39
C LYS A 88 -6.27 -2.37 19.11
N ILE A 89 -6.58 -2.57 17.83
CA ILE A 89 -7.67 -3.44 17.38
C ILE A 89 -7.12 -4.84 17.08
N VAL A 90 -6.14 -4.93 16.17
CA VAL A 90 -5.65 -6.19 15.63
C VAL A 90 -4.22 -6.04 15.12
N THR A 91 -3.52 -7.16 14.96
CA THR A 91 -2.24 -7.25 14.24
C THR A 91 -2.44 -8.16 13.04
N GLY A 92 -1.95 -7.75 11.89
CA GLY A 92 -2.11 -8.52 10.66
C GLY A 92 -1.29 -7.96 9.52
N VAL A 93 -1.61 -8.43 8.31
CA VAL A 93 -1.00 -7.96 7.07
C VAL A 93 -1.92 -6.91 6.46
N VAL A 94 -1.46 -5.66 6.36
CA VAL A 94 -2.19 -4.62 5.63
C VAL A 94 -1.75 -4.60 4.17
N CYS A 95 -2.71 -4.43 3.27
CA CYS A 95 -2.48 -4.21 1.85
C CYS A 95 -3.17 -2.94 1.37
N LEU A 96 -2.48 -2.17 0.53
CA LEU A 96 -3.09 -1.17 -0.33
C LEU A 96 -3.41 -1.82 -1.67
N ILE A 97 -4.69 -1.99 -1.96
CA ILE A 97 -5.19 -2.79 -3.07
C ILE A 97 -5.79 -1.87 -4.13
N LYS A 98 -5.46 -2.11 -5.39
CA LYS A 98 -6.26 -1.65 -6.52
C LYS A 98 -7.24 -2.75 -6.92
N ASP A 99 -8.51 -2.54 -6.62
CA ASP A 99 -9.61 -3.42 -7.03
C ASP A 99 -10.14 -2.97 -8.40
N TYR A 100 -9.93 -3.81 -9.41
CA TYR A 100 -10.34 -3.52 -10.79
C TYR A 100 -11.82 -3.81 -11.03
N ASN A 101 -12.41 -4.76 -10.30
CA ASN A 101 -13.82 -5.11 -10.43
C ASN A 101 -14.70 -3.97 -9.88
N ARG A 102 -14.41 -3.53 -8.65
CA ARG A 102 -15.10 -2.40 -8.00
C ARG A 102 -14.61 -1.03 -8.46
N ARG A 103 -13.49 -0.99 -9.19
CA ARG A 103 -12.80 0.23 -9.65
C ARG A 103 -12.33 1.17 -8.52
N VAL A 104 -12.17 0.67 -7.30
CA VAL A 104 -11.77 1.46 -6.13
C VAL A 104 -10.33 1.15 -5.70
N TYR A 105 -9.81 1.94 -4.77
CA TYR A 105 -8.63 1.59 -3.98
C TYR A 105 -9.10 1.23 -2.57
N VAL A 106 -8.44 0.26 -1.95
CA VAL A 106 -8.85 -0.29 -0.66
C VAL A 106 -7.63 -0.45 0.22
N ILE A 107 -7.72 -0.02 1.48
CA ILE A 107 -6.81 -0.48 2.55
C ILE A 107 -7.51 -1.66 3.21
N ARG A 108 -6.89 -2.83 3.19
CA ARG A 108 -7.46 -4.05 3.78
C ARG A 108 -6.44 -4.71 4.68
N MET A 109 -6.87 -5.14 5.86
CA MET A 109 -6.06 -5.95 6.76
C MET A 109 -6.51 -7.40 6.69
N PHE A 110 -5.52 -8.31 6.70
CA PHE A 110 -5.70 -9.75 6.68
C PHE A 110 -5.10 -10.38 7.92
N ASP A 111 -5.83 -11.31 8.49
CA ASP A 111 -5.30 -12.34 9.38
C ASP A 111 -5.10 -13.61 8.54
N LEU A 112 -3.84 -13.94 8.25
CA LEU A 112 -3.50 -15.12 7.44
C LEU A 112 -3.68 -16.43 8.20
N GLU A 113 -3.68 -16.42 9.52
CA GLU A 113 -3.86 -17.62 10.34
C GLU A 113 -5.35 -17.96 10.47
N GLY A 114 -6.16 -16.98 10.85
CA GLY A 114 -7.61 -17.12 10.95
C GLY A 114 -8.35 -17.09 9.61
N MET A 115 -7.65 -16.77 8.51
CA MET A 115 -8.23 -16.53 7.18
C MET A 115 -9.35 -15.48 7.20
N GLN A 116 -9.18 -14.43 8.02
CA GLN A 116 -10.16 -13.36 8.22
C GLN A 116 -9.71 -12.04 7.60
N ILE A 117 -10.68 -11.17 7.33
CA ILE A 117 -10.47 -9.79 6.90
C ILE A 117 -10.99 -8.88 8.02
N PRO A 118 -10.21 -8.64 9.09
CA PRO A 118 -10.67 -7.90 10.26
C PRO A 118 -10.94 -6.41 9.97
N TYR A 119 -10.43 -5.87 8.87
CA TYR A 119 -10.62 -4.46 8.53
C TYR A 119 -10.55 -4.21 7.03
N GLU A 120 -11.45 -3.36 6.54
CA GLU A 120 -11.46 -2.84 5.17
C GLU A 120 -11.87 -1.37 5.18
N GLN A 121 -11.14 -0.53 4.43
CA GLN A 121 -11.49 0.85 4.15
C GLN A 121 -11.38 1.11 2.65
N VAL A 122 -12.51 1.47 2.04
CA VAL A 122 -12.52 1.97 0.66
C VAL A 122 -12.02 3.40 0.68
N LEU A 123 -11.05 3.72 -0.18
CA LEU A 123 -10.48 5.05 -0.18
C LEU A 123 -11.33 6.01 -0.99
N TYR A 124 -11.78 7.11 -0.36
CA TYR A 124 -12.48 8.19 -1.02
C TYR A 124 -11.54 9.01 -1.94
N ARG A 125 -12.12 9.95 -2.70
CA ARG A 125 -11.36 10.83 -3.61
C ARG A 125 -10.51 11.83 -2.82
N PHE A 126 -9.26 12.05 -3.23
CA PHE A 126 -8.31 12.89 -2.52
C PHE A 126 -7.97 12.38 -1.12
N PHE A 127 -8.11 11.07 -0.89
CA PHE A 127 -7.72 10.42 0.35
C PHE A 127 -6.26 10.73 0.69
N ARG A 128 -6.03 11.09 1.96
CA ARG A 128 -4.72 11.40 2.51
C ARG A 128 -4.51 10.66 3.80
N VAL A 129 -3.24 10.52 4.15
CA VAL A 129 -2.79 9.99 5.42
C VAL A 129 -1.87 11.01 6.07
N ASN A 130 -1.87 11.05 7.39
CA ASN A 130 -0.84 11.72 8.15
C ASN A 130 0.33 10.74 8.33
N TYR A 131 1.51 11.16 7.89
CA TYR A 131 2.74 10.37 7.96
C TYR A 131 3.89 11.31 8.34
N ASP A 132 4.36 11.19 9.57
CA ASP A 132 5.45 11.99 10.11
C ASP A 132 6.78 11.24 9.93
N ILE A 133 7.77 11.90 9.32
CA ILE A 133 9.10 11.31 9.12
C ILE A 133 9.82 11.02 10.44
N ASN A 134 9.47 11.72 11.53
CA ASN A 134 10.01 11.49 12.86
C ASN A 134 9.39 10.25 13.54
N ILE A 135 8.25 9.76 13.04
CA ILE A 135 7.58 8.54 13.49
C ILE A 135 7.35 7.64 12.27
N PRO A 136 8.41 7.14 11.62
CA PRO A 136 8.37 6.60 10.27
C PRO A 136 7.63 5.26 10.15
N THR A 137 7.24 4.65 11.27
CA THR A 137 6.44 3.43 11.32
C THR A 137 4.98 3.68 11.62
N PHE A 138 4.55 4.93 11.88
CA PHE A 138 3.17 5.23 12.21
C PHE A 138 2.52 6.09 11.14
N MET A 139 1.32 5.70 10.73
CA MET A 139 0.49 6.44 9.78
C MET A 139 -0.92 6.49 10.28
N SER A 140 -1.55 7.67 10.29
CA SER A 140 -2.96 7.80 10.65
C SER A 140 -3.81 8.33 9.51
N PHE A 141 -5.09 7.99 9.51
CA PHE A 141 -6.04 8.42 8.50
C PHE A 141 -7.47 8.43 9.01
N GLU A 142 -8.32 9.21 8.36
CA GLU A 142 -9.75 9.25 8.63
C GLU A 142 -10.43 8.09 7.89
N GLY A 143 -11.02 7.16 8.65
CA GLY A 143 -11.91 6.14 8.12
C GLY A 143 -13.38 6.51 8.30
N ASP A 144 -14.27 5.62 7.87
CA ASP A 144 -15.71 5.93 7.81
C ASP A 144 -16.36 6.16 9.19
N VAL A 145 -15.83 5.53 10.25
CA VAL A 145 -16.43 5.54 11.60
C VAL A 145 -15.52 6.10 12.69
N ALA A 146 -14.23 6.30 12.39
CA ALA A 146 -13.22 6.78 13.34
C ALA A 146 -11.93 7.17 12.63
N VAL A 147 -11.00 7.77 13.37
CA VAL A 147 -9.60 7.89 12.95
C VAL A 147 -8.89 6.58 13.25
N TYR A 148 -8.12 6.09 12.29
CA TYR A 148 -7.34 4.86 12.38
C TYR A 148 -5.85 5.14 12.30
N GLY A 149 -5.07 4.24 12.90
CA GLY A 149 -3.61 4.26 12.90
C GLY A 149 -3.05 2.92 12.45
N LEU A 150 -2.03 2.94 11.61
CA LEU A 150 -1.24 1.77 11.21
C LEU A 150 0.16 1.94 11.80
N ASN A 151 0.54 1.01 12.67
CA ASN A 151 1.91 0.91 13.20
C ASN A 151 2.64 -0.25 12.51
N PHE A 152 3.46 0.07 11.52
CA PHE A 152 4.21 -0.85 10.67
C PHE A 152 5.39 -1.47 11.42
N THR A 153 5.73 -2.72 11.11
CA THR A 153 6.92 -3.37 11.67
C THR A 153 8.22 -2.88 11.04
N ALA A 154 8.15 -2.29 9.85
CA ALA A 154 9.30 -1.84 9.08
C ALA A 154 9.07 -0.45 8.45
N ASP A 155 10.07 0.43 8.58
CA ASP A 155 10.01 1.80 8.09
C ASP A 155 9.92 1.88 6.55
N TYR A 156 10.64 1.01 5.84
CA TYR A 156 10.63 0.98 4.38
C TYR A 156 9.28 0.50 3.83
N GLU A 157 8.60 -0.43 4.52
CA GLU A 157 7.25 -0.86 4.14
C GLU A 157 6.25 0.28 4.36
N ALA A 158 6.36 1.01 5.48
CA ALA A 158 5.55 2.21 5.74
C ALA A 158 5.78 3.31 4.69
N LYS A 159 7.04 3.61 4.36
CA LYS A 159 7.42 4.55 3.30
C LYS A 159 6.88 4.14 1.94
N ASN A 160 6.97 2.86 1.59
CA ASN A 160 6.43 2.34 0.34
C ASN A 160 4.90 2.46 0.28
N PHE A 161 4.22 2.12 1.39
CA PHE A 161 2.77 2.29 1.51
C PHE A 161 2.36 3.76 1.33
N HIS A 162 3.05 4.68 2.01
CA HIS A 162 2.84 6.12 1.87
C HIS A 162 3.06 6.60 0.42
N TYR A 163 4.14 6.17 -0.23
CA TYR A 163 4.45 6.52 -1.61
C TYR A 163 3.29 6.17 -2.56
N HIS A 164 2.70 4.98 -2.43
CA HIS A 164 1.59 4.58 -3.29
C HIS A 164 0.30 5.38 -3.05
N ILE A 165 0.03 5.77 -1.80
CA ILE A 165 -1.09 6.67 -1.48
C ILE A 165 -0.87 8.05 -2.11
N GLN A 166 0.33 8.62 -1.92
CA GLN A 166 0.69 9.94 -2.45
C GLN A 166 0.65 9.96 -3.98
N LYS A 167 1.19 8.92 -4.63
CA LYS A 167 1.14 8.76 -6.08
C LYS A 167 -0.29 8.75 -6.61
N ARG A 168 -1.21 8.05 -5.92
CA ARG A 168 -2.62 8.06 -6.28
C ARG A 168 -3.22 9.46 -6.12
N TYR A 169 -2.96 10.12 -5.00
CA TYR A 169 -3.43 11.48 -4.74
C TYR A 169 -3.03 12.44 -5.88
N GLU A 170 -1.77 12.41 -6.29
CA GLU A 170 -1.25 13.24 -7.40
C GLU A 170 -1.88 12.92 -8.76
N GLN A 171 -2.28 11.68 -8.99
CA GLN A 171 -3.01 11.30 -10.22
C GLN A 171 -4.43 11.87 -10.21
N GLU A 172 -5.10 11.79 -9.06
CA GLU A 172 -6.45 12.33 -8.88
C GLU A 172 -6.47 13.85 -9.03
N THR A 173 -5.47 14.57 -8.49
CA THR A 173 -5.38 16.03 -8.65
C THR A 173 -5.13 16.46 -10.10
N LYS A 174 -4.22 15.79 -10.82
CA LYS A 174 -3.95 16.09 -12.24
C LYS A 174 -5.14 15.83 -13.15
N SER A 175 -5.94 14.81 -12.83
CA SER A 175 -7.15 14.46 -13.58
C SER A 175 -8.38 15.30 -13.24
N SER A 176 -8.30 16.17 -12.23
CA SER A 176 -9.41 16.99 -11.77
C SER A 176 -9.45 18.34 -12.50
N ASN A 177 -10.59 18.67 -13.13
CA ASN A 177 -10.81 19.99 -13.74
C ASN A 177 -10.55 21.12 -12.71
N PRO A 178 -9.81 22.20 -13.05
CA PRO A 178 -9.41 23.25 -12.10
C PRO A 178 -10.57 23.92 -11.35
N PHE A 179 -11.77 23.91 -11.93
CA PHE A 179 -12.95 24.61 -11.41
C PHE A 179 -13.49 24.05 -10.08
N PHE A 180 -13.26 22.77 -9.77
CA PHE A 180 -13.71 22.15 -8.51
C PHE A 180 -12.62 22.11 -7.42
N SER A 181 -11.37 22.41 -7.75
CA SER A 181 -10.22 22.26 -6.83
C SER A 181 -10.26 23.27 -5.68
N THR A 182 -10.72 24.49 -5.92
CA THR A 182 -10.72 25.59 -4.94
C THR A 182 -11.75 25.41 -3.82
N PHE A 183 -12.86 24.71 -4.07
CA PHE A 183 -13.93 24.51 -3.07
C PHE A 183 -13.58 23.48 -1.99
N PHE A 184 -12.70 22.51 -2.29
CA PHE A 184 -12.31 21.45 -1.35
C PHE A 184 -11.04 21.76 -0.56
N LEU A 185 -10.19 22.66 -1.06
CA LEU A 185 -9.00 23.12 -0.33
C LEU A 185 -9.39 23.94 0.90
N SER A 186 -10.46 24.74 0.85
CA SER A 186 -10.92 25.52 2.01
C SER A 186 -11.45 24.65 3.15
N GLN A 187 -12.14 23.54 2.85
CA GLN A 187 -12.63 22.60 3.86
C GLN A 187 -11.50 21.77 4.47
N ASN A 188 -10.49 21.36 3.70
CA ASN A 188 -9.37 20.55 4.21
C ASN A 188 -8.35 21.35 5.06
N ILE A 189 -8.17 22.65 4.80
CA ILE A 189 -7.30 23.49 5.63
C ILE A 189 -7.85 23.61 7.06
N TYR A 190 -9.19 23.68 7.21
CA TYR A 190 -9.83 23.72 8.53
C TYR A 190 -9.56 22.45 9.38
N TYR A 191 -9.61 21.26 8.77
CA TYR A 191 -9.29 20.01 9.47
C TYR A 191 -7.78 19.83 9.72
N PHE A 192 -6.92 20.32 8.82
CA PHE A 192 -5.46 20.28 9.00
C PHE A 192 -4.98 21.20 10.14
N ILE A 193 -5.68 22.31 10.40
CA ILE A 193 -5.40 23.19 11.54
C ILE A 193 -5.89 22.56 12.85
N LEU A 194 -7.07 21.91 12.86
CA LEU A 194 -7.62 21.26 14.05
C LEU A 194 -6.81 20.03 14.49
N SER A 195 -6.22 19.26 13.57
CA SER A 195 -5.39 18.10 13.93
C SER A 195 -4.02 18.47 14.53
N LYS A 196 -3.53 19.69 14.29
CA LYS A 196 -2.33 20.23 14.94
C LYS A 196 -2.59 20.84 16.32
N ILE A 197 -3.83 21.17 16.65
CA ILE A 197 -4.19 21.78 17.95
C ILE A 197 -4.39 20.73 19.05
N PHE A 198 -4.55 19.44 18.71
CA PHE A 198 -4.74 18.35 19.68
C PHE A 198 -3.50 17.48 19.96
N PHE A 199 -2.31 17.88 19.50
CA PHE A 199 -1.04 17.25 19.85
C PHE A 199 -0.12 18.24 20.58
N PHE A 200 -0.48 18.58 21.81
CA PHE A 200 0.42 18.99 22.90
C PHE A 200 -0.18 18.54 24.23
#